data_AF-A0A1G8SFS8-F1
#
_entry.id   AF-A0A1G8SFS8-F1
#
_cell.length_a   1.000
_cell.length_b   1.000
_cell.length_c   1.000
_cell.angle_alpha   90.00
_cell.angle_beta   90.00
_cell.angle_gamma   90.00
#
_symmetry.space_group_name_H-M   'P 1'
#
loop_
_entity.id
_entity.type
_entity.pdbx_description
1 polymer ?
#
loop_
_entity_poly.entity_id
_entity_poly.type
_entity_poly.pdbx_seq_one_letter_code
_entity_poly.pdbx_strand_id
1 'polypeptide(L)'
;MKKIIICLTIVFTAISCETENEYSNPSENAKDTVAYSKAGDTEPQNPSNPYDMAGQVHNQIAEHYIGGPSSPPRILLAEYVDGLALQNPDFAMLGNDYMPISLPGIVYILNNSDKTAAEALGTFEMSNSLKQGLLAFIQQVAALGRQNKDYSEIYNYIVSYETGIIAGTALKPEDKKAILTLTSITRYSSYFAKKQKQKPRDRDWDVSVGCLVACLSGTTESTQRAVTKSLVSEILINE
;
A
#
# COMPACT_ATOMS: atom_id res chain seq x y z
N MET A 1 -35.46 52.09 43.66
CA MET A 1 -34.86 51.39 44.82
C MET A 1 -33.53 50.79 44.39
N LYS A 2 -32.49 50.91 45.24
CA LYS A 2 -31.09 50.42 45.09
C LYS A 2 -31.07 48.92 44.68
N LYS A 3 -30.08 48.39 43.97
CA LYS A 3 -28.68 48.17 44.44
C LYS A 3 -27.67 48.11 43.28
N ILE A 4 -26.56 48.81 43.49
CA ILE A 4 -25.25 48.67 42.84
C ILE A 4 -24.55 47.46 43.47
N ILE A 5 -23.86 46.62 42.68
CA ILE A 5 -22.61 45.98 43.09
C ILE A 5 -21.63 46.02 41.91
N ILE A 6 -20.51 46.70 42.17
CA ILE A 6 -19.26 46.79 41.40
C ILE A 6 -18.31 45.72 41.97
N CYS A 7 -17.52 45.07 41.10
CA CYS A 7 -16.18 44.55 41.44
C CYS A 7 -15.30 44.67 40.18
N LEU A 8 -14.49 45.72 40.07
CA LEU A 8 -13.04 45.77 40.39
C LEU A 8 -12.21 44.82 39.50
N THR A 9 -11.63 45.32 38.38
CA THR A 9 -10.23 45.79 38.20
C THR A 9 -9.19 44.68 38.43
N ILE A 10 -8.16 44.53 37.59
CA ILE A 10 -6.97 45.40 37.57
C ILE A 10 -6.18 45.14 36.27
N VAL A 11 -5.81 46.24 35.61
CA VAL A 11 -4.76 46.31 34.58
C VAL A 11 -3.40 46.33 35.27
N PHE A 12 -2.47 45.49 34.82
CA PHE A 12 -1.03 45.68 35.07
C PHE A 12 -0.31 45.85 33.74
N THR A 13 0.39 46.99 33.64
CA THR A 13 1.38 47.33 32.61
C THR A 13 2.77 47.28 33.25
N ALA A 14 3.78 46.84 32.49
CA ALA A 14 5.22 47.17 32.62
C ALA A 14 5.92 46.53 31.39
N ILE A 15 6.54 47.26 30.44
CA ILE A 15 7.90 47.89 30.43
C ILE A 15 9.00 46.81 30.56
N SER A 16 10.02 46.61 29.70
CA SER A 16 10.94 47.56 29.05
C SER A 16 11.86 46.91 27.97
N CYS A 17 12.51 47.80 27.19
CA CYS A 17 13.86 47.83 26.56
C CYS A 17 14.63 46.54 26.21
N GLU A 18 15.07 46.33 24.96
CA GLU A 18 16.15 46.99 24.15
C GLU A 18 17.53 46.33 24.30
N THR A 19 18.09 45.87 23.17
CA THR A 19 19.49 46.14 22.76
C THR A 19 19.62 45.99 21.25
N GLU A 20 20.52 46.80 20.69
CA GLU A 20 20.61 47.24 19.30
C GLU A 20 21.55 46.40 18.42
N ASN A 21 21.35 46.57 17.09
CA ASN A 21 22.32 46.53 15.97
C ASN A 21 23.07 45.24 15.61
N GLU A 22 22.74 44.69 14.43
CA GLU A 22 23.61 44.88 13.25
C GLU A 22 22.83 44.68 11.93
N TYR A 23 23.10 45.57 10.97
CA TYR A 23 22.51 45.60 9.63
C TYR A 23 22.93 44.40 8.77
N SER A 24 21.99 43.84 7.99
CA SER A 24 22.11 43.65 6.53
C SER A 24 20.84 42.98 5.95
N ASN A 25 20.03 43.73 5.19
CA ASN A 25 19.11 43.18 4.17
C ASN A 25 19.95 42.69 2.96
N PRO A 26 19.48 41.79 2.05
CA PRO A 26 18.08 41.61 1.63
C PRO A 26 17.63 40.16 1.32
N SER A 27 16.32 39.92 1.32
CA SER A 27 15.58 39.19 0.26
C SER A 27 14.21 38.76 0.78
N GLU A 28 13.18 39.30 0.16
CA GLU A 28 11.78 38.87 0.29
C GLU A 28 11.61 37.38 -0.10
N ASN A 29 10.54 36.79 0.45
CA ASN A 29 10.01 35.44 0.24
C ASN A 29 10.55 34.30 1.12
N ALA A 30 10.31 34.39 2.43
CA ALA A 30 9.87 33.22 3.18
C ALA A 30 8.46 33.50 3.70
N LYS A 31 7.44 33.03 2.98
CA LYS A 31 6.16 32.76 3.64
C LYS A 31 6.45 31.63 4.61
N ASP A 32 6.58 31.97 5.89
CA ASP A 32 6.31 31.06 7.00
C ASP A 32 4.86 30.60 6.88
N THR A 33 4.61 29.66 5.98
CA THR A 33 3.55 28.69 6.21
C THR A 33 4.01 27.87 7.39
N VAL A 34 3.51 28.23 8.58
CA VAL A 34 3.36 27.32 9.69
C VAL A 34 2.68 26.08 9.12
N ALA A 35 3.49 25.06 8.82
CA ALA A 35 3.01 23.77 8.39
C ALA A 35 2.24 23.20 9.57
N TYR A 36 0.93 23.30 9.52
CA TYR A 36 0.10 22.30 10.17
C TYR A 36 0.38 20.98 9.46
N SER A 37 1.47 20.31 9.82
CA SER A 37 1.64 18.90 9.54
C SER A 37 0.47 18.19 10.22
N LYS A 38 -0.52 17.77 9.43
CA LYS A 38 -1.45 16.73 9.88
C LYS A 38 -0.58 15.61 10.44
N ALA A 39 -0.86 15.21 11.67
CA ALA A 39 -0.15 14.10 12.29
C ALA A 39 -0.21 12.87 11.37
N GLY A 40 0.97 12.44 10.90
CA GLY A 40 1.33 11.16 10.29
C GLY A 40 0.29 10.45 9.43
N ASP A 41 0.26 10.73 8.13
CA ASP A 41 -0.19 9.71 7.18
C ASP A 41 0.91 8.63 7.12
N THR A 42 0.61 7.45 7.67
CA THR A 42 1.51 6.29 7.55
C THR A 42 1.69 5.97 6.07
N GLU A 43 2.91 6.15 5.57
CA GLU A 43 3.30 5.79 4.21
C GLU A 43 3.59 4.27 4.10
N PRO A 44 3.49 3.66 2.90
CA PRO A 44 3.51 2.21 2.76
C PRO A 44 4.90 1.54 2.78
N GLN A 45 6.00 2.29 2.88
CA GLN A 45 7.36 1.73 2.80
C GLN A 45 7.73 0.93 4.07
N ASN A 46 8.49 -0.16 3.94
CA ASN A 46 9.18 -0.86 5.05
C ASN A 46 10.60 -1.17 4.59
N PRO A 47 11.57 -0.33 4.95
CA PRO A 47 12.98 -0.54 4.61
C PRO A 47 13.55 -1.88 5.12
N SER A 48 12.91 -2.53 6.09
CA SER A 48 13.35 -3.84 6.59
C SER A 48 12.94 -4.99 5.66
N ASN A 49 11.94 -4.80 4.80
CA ASN A 49 11.54 -5.79 3.81
C ASN A 49 12.45 -5.66 2.56
N PRO A 50 13.35 -6.64 2.28
CA PRO A 50 14.24 -6.56 1.12
C PRO A 50 13.51 -6.67 -0.24
N TYR A 51 12.22 -7.01 -0.24
CA TYR A 51 11.38 -7.14 -1.44
C TYR A 51 10.35 -6.00 -1.54
N ASP A 52 10.55 -4.90 -0.81
CA ASP A 52 9.55 -3.82 -0.72
C ASP A 52 9.28 -3.09 -2.04
N MET A 53 10.25 -3.13 -2.95
CA MET A 53 10.12 -2.57 -4.29
C MET A 53 8.96 -3.18 -5.08
N ALA A 54 8.57 -4.43 -4.79
CA ALA A 54 7.44 -5.06 -5.47
C ALA A 54 6.12 -4.30 -5.25
N GLY A 55 5.83 -3.89 -4.01
CA GLY A 55 4.65 -3.08 -3.71
C GLY A 55 4.74 -1.67 -4.27
N GLN A 56 5.93 -1.06 -4.26
CA GLN A 56 6.16 0.23 -4.90
C GLN A 56 5.83 0.20 -6.39
N VAL A 57 6.39 -0.76 -7.12
CA VAL A 57 6.16 -0.92 -8.57
C VAL A 57 4.69 -1.23 -8.86
N HIS A 58 4.07 -2.08 -8.04
CA HIS A 58 2.63 -2.35 -8.14
C HIS A 58 1.81 -1.05 -8.17
N ASN A 59 2.03 -0.17 -7.18
CA ASN A 59 1.28 1.09 -7.10
C ASN A 59 1.66 2.07 -8.20
N GLN A 60 2.93 2.13 -8.64
CA GLN A 60 3.31 2.97 -9.78
C GLN A 60 2.52 2.60 -11.05
N ILE A 61 2.36 1.30 -11.31
CA ILE A 61 1.58 0.81 -12.47
C ILE A 61 0.08 1.09 -12.25
N ALA A 62 -0.44 0.90 -11.03
CA ALA A 62 -1.83 1.22 -10.68
C ALA A 62 -2.15 2.71 -10.84
N GLU A 63 -1.24 3.59 -10.43
CA GLU A 63 -1.36 5.05 -10.61
C GLU A 63 -1.37 5.43 -12.09
N HIS A 64 -0.50 4.82 -12.90
CA HIS A 64 -0.51 5.02 -14.35
C HIS A 64 -1.82 4.55 -14.98
N TYR A 65 -2.36 3.41 -14.54
CA TYR A 65 -3.64 2.91 -15.01
C TYR A 65 -4.78 3.89 -14.69
N ILE A 66 -4.88 4.38 -13.46
CA ILE A 66 -5.95 5.32 -13.05
C ILE A 66 -5.78 6.69 -13.72
N GLY A 67 -4.55 7.18 -13.88
CA GLY A 67 -4.25 8.46 -14.52
C GLY A 67 -4.31 8.44 -16.05
N GLY A 68 -4.46 7.26 -16.64
CA GLY A 68 -4.47 7.04 -18.09
C GLY A 68 -5.76 7.48 -18.79
N PRO A 69 -5.86 7.25 -20.12
CA PRO A 69 -7.11 7.44 -20.86
C PRO A 69 -8.21 6.49 -20.36
N SER A 70 -9.40 6.54 -20.96
CA SER A 70 -10.50 5.62 -20.64
C SER A 70 -10.04 4.17 -20.53
N SER A 71 -10.50 3.45 -19.50
CA SER A 71 -10.17 2.05 -19.26
C SER A 71 -10.31 1.20 -20.54
N PRO A 72 -9.38 0.29 -20.81
CA PRO A 72 -9.47 -0.60 -21.97
C PRO A 72 -10.72 -1.50 -21.86
N PRO A 73 -11.24 -2.05 -22.97
CA PRO A 73 -12.23 -3.11 -22.91
C PRO A 73 -11.72 -4.25 -22.01
N ARG A 74 -12.60 -4.81 -21.17
CA ARG A 74 -12.25 -5.86 -20.19
C ARG A 74 -11.40 -7.00 -20.77
N ILE A 75 -11.67 -7.41 -22.02
CA ILE A 75 -10.95 -8.49 -22.71
C ILE A 75 -9.47 -8.18 -22.98
N LEU A 76 -9.10 -6.89 -23.04
CA LEU A 76 -7.73 -6.40 -23.29
C LEU A 76 -7.03 -5.96 -22.01
N LEU A 77 -7.67 -6.07 -20.84
CA LEU A 77 -7.14 -5.51 -19.59
C LEU A 77 -5.77 -6.08 -19.21
N ALA A 78 -5.57 -7.39 -19.34
CA ALA A 78 -4.30 -8.02 -19.00
C ALA A 78 -3.17 -7.53 -19.91
N GLU A 79 -3.40 -7.49 -21.22
CA GLU A 79 -2.44 -6.96 -22.21
C GLU A 79 -2.10 -5.48 -21.94
N TYR A 80 -3.12 -4.68 -21.59
CA TYR A 80 -2.92 -3.28 -21.26
C TYR A 80 -2.03 -3.10 -20.02
N VAL A 81 -2.31 -3.83 -18.93
CA VAL A 81 -1.50 -3.78 -17.71
C VAL A 81 -0.07 -4.29 -17.97
N ASP A 82 0.08 -5.33 -18.78
CA ASP A 82 1.40 -5.83 -19.17
C ASP A 82 2.18 -4.77 -19.96
N GLY A 83 1.51 -4.04 -20.86
CA GLY A 83 2.08 -2.91 -21.58
C GLY A 83 2.53 -1.77 -20.66
N LEU A 84 1.74 -1.44 -19.62
CA LEU A 84 2.12 -0.45 -18.61
C LEU A 84 3.30 -0.93 -17.77
N ALA A 85 3.31 -2.20 -17.38
CA ALA A 85 4.38 -2.81 -16.59
C ALA A 85 5.72 -2.78 -17.36
N LEU A 86 5.70 -3.14 -18.64
CA LEU A 86 6.90 -3.13 -19.50
C LEU A 86 7.44 -1.71 -19.79
N GLN A 87 6.61 -0.68 -19.66
CA GLN A 87 7.03 0.72 -19.76
C GLN A 87 7.55 1.30 -18.43
N ASN A 88 7.32 0.61 -17.31
CA ASN A 88 7.80 1.04 -16.00
C ASN A 88 9.28 0.59 -15.83
N PRO A 89 10.24 1.52 -15.65
CA PRO A 89 11.66 1.17 -15.55
C PRO A 89 12.00 0.34 -14.31
N ASP A 90 11.28 0.55 -13.20
CA ASP A 90 11.50 -0.16 -11.93
C ASP A 90 10.97 -1.60 -12.02
N PHE A 91 10.04 -1.90 -12.93
CA PHE A 91 9.52 -3.25 -13.15
C PHE A 91 10.59 -4.23 -13.66
N ALA A 92 11.55 -3.75 -14.45
CA ALA A 92 12.70 -4.56 -14.89
C ALA A 92 13.64 -4.91 -13.72
N MET A 93 13.64 -4.15 -12.63
CA MET A 93 14.46 -4.44 -11.45
C MET A 93 13.90 -5.62 -10.63
N LEU A 94 12.63 -6.01 -10.85
CA LEU A 94 11.98 -7.12 -10.16
C LEU A 94 12.36 -8.50 -10.73
N GLY A 95 12.93 -8.56 -11.94
CA GLY A 95 13.31 -9.79 -12.63
C GLY A 95 13.54 -9.59 -14.13
N ASN A 96 14.11 -10.60 -14.79
CA ASN A 96 14.47 -10.54 -16.22
C ASN A 96 13.63 -11.46 -17.11
N ASP A 97 12.87 -12.40 -16.54
CA ASP A 97 12.18 -13.47 -17.27
C ASP A 97 10.65 -13.30 -17.21
N TYR A 98 10.19 -12.07 -17.40
CA TYR A 98 8.77 -11.77 -17.36
C TYR A 98 8.02 -12.43 -18.52
N MET A 99 6.95 -13.15 -18.18
CA MET A 99 5.98 -13.68 -19.14
C MET A 99 4.64 -12.95 -18.95
N PRO A 100 4.00 -12.48 -20.03
CA PRO A 100 2.66 -11.87 -19.99
C PRO A 100 1.62 -12.73 -19.26
N ILE A 101 0.68 -12.09 -18.58
CA ILE A 101 -0.42 -12.78 -17.88
C ILE A 101 -1.62 -12.97 -18.80
N SER A 102 -2.43 -14.00 -18.51
CA SER A 102 -3.65 -14.26 -19.29
C SER A 102 -4.88 -13.87 -18.48
N LEU A 103 -5.77 -13.09 -19.09
CA LEU A 103 -7.04 -12.70 -18.45
C LEU A 103 -7.88 -13.93 -18.04
N PRO A 104 -8.04 -14.99 -18.86
CA PRO A 104 -8.73 -16.20 -18.41
C PRO A 104 -8.11 -16.84 -17.16
N GLY A 105 -6.78 -16.78 -17.04
CA GLY A 105 -6.07 -17.24 -15.84
C GLY A 105 -6.43 -16.43 -14.60
N ILE A 106 -6.45 -15.10 -14.70
CA ILE A 106 -6.86 -14.23 -13.58
C ILE A 106 -8.32 -14.47 -13.19
N VAL A 107 -9.22 -14.58 -14.18
CA VAL A 107 -10.65 -14.88 -13.93
C VAL A 107 -10.81 -16.25 -13.26
N TYR A 108 -10.01 -17.24 -13.66
CA TYR A 108 -10.01 -18.54 -12.99
C TYR A 108 -9.64 -18.42 -11.51
N ILE A 109 -8.57 -17.68 -11.20
CA ILE A 109 -8.11 -17.45 -9.81
C ILE A 109 -9.21 -16.76 -8.99
N LEU A 110 -9.81 -15.69 -9.52
CA LEU A 110 -10.87 -14.96 -8.83
C LEU A 110 -12.07 -15.85 -8.52
N ASN A 111 -12.47 -16.72 -9.46
CA ASN A 111 -13.60 -17.65 -9.27
C ASN A 111 -13.27 -18.89 -8.41
N ASN A 112 -11.99 -19.17 -8.16
CA ASN A 112 -11.53 -20.39 -7.48
C ASN A 112 -10.48 -20.08 -6.40
N SER A 113 -10.62 -18.94 -5.70
CA SER A 113 -9.57 -18.40 -4.82
C SER A 113 -9.09 -19.39 -3.76
N ASP A 114 -9.97 -20.15 -3.11
CA ASP A 114 -9.57 -21.15 -2.11
C ASP A 114 -8.74 -22.28 -2.72
N LYS A 115 -9.16 -22.77 -3.90
CA LYS A 115 -8.46 -23.83 -4.63
C LYS A 115 -7.09 -23.33 -5.10
N THR A 116 -7.03 -22.15 -5.71
CA THR A 116 -5.76 -21.55 -6.17
C THR A 116 -4.83 -21.27 -5.00
N ALA A 117 -5.35 -20.82 -3.85
CA ALA A 117 -4.53 -20.64 -2.65
C ALA A 117 -3.92 -21.97 -2.20
N ALA A 118 -4.70 -23.05 -2.17
CA ALA A 118 -4.20 -24.39 -1.82
C ALA A 118 -3.14 -24.89 -2.83
N GLU A 119 -3.36 -24.68 -4.13
CA GLU A 119 -2.41 -25.05 -5.19
C GLU A 119 -1.09 -24.27 -5.06
N ALA A 120 -1.15 -22.94 -4.90
CA ALA A 120 0.03 -22.10 -4.69
C ALA A 120 0.75 -22.46 -3.38
N LEU A 121 0.02 -22.77 -2.32
CA LEU A 121 0.62 -23.25 -1.07
C LEU A 121 1.28 -24.63 -1.23
N GLY A 122 0.80 -25.44 -2.16
CA GLY A 122 1.37 -26.74 -2.51
C GLY A 122 2.78 -26.63 -3.11
N THR A 123 3.13 -25.51 -3.75
CA THR A 123 4.46 -25.33 -4.38
C THR A 123 5.55 -25.01 -3.36
N PHE A 124 5.20 -24.49 -2.19
CA PHE A 124 6.18 -24.15 -1.16
C PHE A 124 6.54 -25.38 -0.31
N GLU A 125 7.83 -25.52 0.01
CA GLU A 125 8.34 -26.57 0.87
C GLU A 125 8.35 -26.19 2.36
N MET A 126 7.58 -25.16 2.73
CA MET A 126 7.45 -24.71 4.12
C MET A 126 6.55 -25.62 4.96
N SER A 127 6.67 -25.51 6.29
CA SER A 127 5.84 -26.28 7.23
C SER A 127 4.35 -25.95 7.09
N ASN A 128 3.48 -26.91 7.43
CA ASN A 128 2.03 -26.69 7.42
C ASN A 128 1.60 -25.50 8.31
N SER A 129 2.30 -25.27 9.43
CA SER A 129 2.05 -24.13 10.31
C SER A 129 2.33 -22.80 9.61
N LEU A 130 3.39 -22.72 8.80
CA LEU A 130 3.70 -21.52 8.02
C LEU A 130 2.67 -21.29 6.90
N LYS A 131 2.23 -22.35 6.20
CA LYS A 131 1.16 -22.26 5.20
C LYS A 131 -0.14 -21.75 5.81
N GLN A 132 -0.51 -22.27 6.98
CA GLN A 132 -1.68 -21.79 7.73
C GLN A 132 -1.52 -20.34 8.18
N GLY A 133 -0.34 -19.96 8.65
CA GLY A 133 -0.02 -18.57 9.00
C GLY A 133 -0.17 -17.61 7.81
N LEU A 134 0.20 -18.03 6.61
CA LEU A 134 0.05 -17.24 5.38
C LEU A 134 -1.41 -17.09 4.97
N LEU A 135 -2.22 -18.15 5.08
CA LEU A 135 -3.66 -18.07 4.85
C LEU A 135 -4.34 -17.15 5.87
N ALA A 136 -3.98 -17.28 7.15
CA ALA A 136 -4.49 -16.41 8.20
C ALA A 136 -4.11 -14.94 7.94
N PHE A 137 -2.89 -14.68 7.44
CA PHE A 137 -2.48 -13.35 7.00
C PHE A 137 -3.41 -12.79 5.91
N ILE A 138 -3.61 -13.54 4.82
CA ILE A 138 -4.48 -13.13 3.71
C ILE A 138 -5.90 -12.82 4.19
N GLN A 139 -6.48 -13.72 4.99
CA GLN A 139 -7.83 -13.56 5.52
C GLN A 139 -7.95 -12.36 6.45
N GLN A 140 -6.94 -12.14 7.30
CA GLN A 140 -6.95 -11.05 8.27
C GLN A 140 -6.81 -9.69 7.59
N VAL A 141 -5.92 -9.53 6.61
CA VAL A 141 -5.81 -8.25 5.88
C VAL A 141 -7.12 -7.92 5.16
N ALA A 142 -7.71 -8.89 4.45
CA ALA A 142 -9.00 -8.69 3.79
C ALA A 142 -10.14 -8.39 4.80
N ALA A 143 -10.09 -8.96 6.01
CA ALA A 143 -11.04 -8.64 7.07
C ALA A 143 -10.86 -7.20 7.60
N LEU A 144 -9.62 -6.74 7.81
CA LEU A 144 -9.34 -5.36 8.23
C LEU A 144 -9.79 -4.35 7.18
N GLY A 145 -9.57 -4.64 5.89
CA GLY A 145 -10.05 -3.83 4.77
C GLY A 145 -11.58 -3.70 4.76
N ARG A 146 -12.31 -4.81 4.85
CA ARG A 146 -13.79 -4.83 4.92
C ARG A 146 -14.36 -4.11 6.14
N GLN A 147 -13.63 -4.11 7.25
CA GLN A 147 -13.99 -3.38 8.46
C GLN A 147 -13.69 -1.88 8.38
N ASN A 148 -13.15 -1.40 7.25
CA ASN A 148 -12.70 -0.02 7.06
C ASN A 148 -11.78 0.45 8.20
N LYS A 149 -10.89 -0.45 8.65
CA LYS A 149 -9.87 -0.10 9.63
C LYS A 149 -8.94 0.97 9.08
N ASP A 150 -8.39 1.78 9.98
CA ASP A 150 -7.43 2.79 9.55
C ASP A 150 -6.20 2.13 8.93
N TYR A 151 -5.61 2.80 7.93
CA TYR A 151 -4.44 2.25 7.25
C TYR A 151 -3.29 1.96 8.23
N SER A 152 -3.11 2.74 9.29
CA SER A 152 -2.08 2.48 10.30
C SER A 152 -2.28 1.13 11.01
N GLU A 153 -3.53 0.70 11.26
CA GLU A 153 -3.83 -0.63 11.83
C GLU A 153 -3.42 -1.75 10.84
N ILE A 154 -3.76 -1.60 9.57
CA ILE A 154 -3.40 -2.55 8.51
C ILE A 154 -1.87 -2.60 8.33
N TYR A 155 -1.23 -1.44 8.25
CA TYR A 155 0.22 -1.31 8.14
C TYR A 155 0.95 -2.00 9.29
N ASN A 156 0.55 -1.72 10.54
CA ASN A 156 1.19 -2.31 11.72
C ASN A 156 1.05 -3.83 11.74
N TYR A 157 -0.12 -4.35 11.35
CA TYR A 157 -0.33 -5.79 11.21
C TYR A 157 0.63 -6.40 10.18
N ILE A 158 0.73 -5.81 9.00
CA ILE A 158 1.59 -6.33 7.92
C ILE A 158 3.07 -6.24 8.31
N VAL A 159 3.55 -5.10 8.82
CA VAL A 159 4.96 -4.93 9.21
C VAL A 159 5.35 -5.86 10.36
N SER A 160 4.45 -6.11 11.31
CA SER A 160 4.68 -7.10 12.36
C SER A 160 4.82 -8.51 11.78
N TYR A 161 4.00 -8.86 10.79
CA TYR A 161 4.09 -10.15 10.11
C TYR A 161 5.41 -10.28 9.33
N GLU A 162 5.77 -9.25 8.54
CA GLU A 162 7.04 -9.17 7.80
C GLU A 162 8.25 -9.33 8.74
N THR A 163 8.24 -8.67 9.89
CA THR A 163 9.30 -8.77 10.90
C THR A 163 9.51 -10.22 11.38
N GLY A 164 8.42 -10.95 11.62
CA GLY A 164 8.46 -12.36 11.99
C GLY A 164 9.07 -13.25 10.88
N ILE A 165 8.72 -12.98 9.62
CA ILE A 165 9.24 -13.71 8.45
C ILE A 165 10.74 -13.43 8.25
N ILE A 166 11.16 -12.18 8.40
CA ILE A 166 12.57 -11.77 8.30
C ILE A 166 13.40 -12.50 9.35
N ALA A 167 12.97 -12.47 10.61
CA ALA A 167 13.67 -13.08 11.74
C ALA A 167 13.68 -14.62 11.69
N GLY A 168 12.70 -15.25 11.03
CA GLY A 168 12.58 -16.72 10.98
C GLY A 168 13.71 -17.38 10.20
N THR A 169 14.59 -18.14 10.86
CA THR A 169 15.74 -18.81 10.21
C THR A 169 15.38 -20.13 9.51
N ALA A 170 14.21 -20.69 9.80
CA ALA A 170 13.76 -21.98 9.25
C ALA A 170 13.13 -21.89 7.85
N LEU A 171 12.93 -20.68 7.31
CA LEU A 171 12.35 -20.47 5.99
C LEU A 171 13.43 -20.46 4.92
N LYS A 172 13.16 -21.16 3.81
CA LYS A 172 14.03 -21.09 2.64
C LYS A 172 14.03 -19.69 2.02
N PRO A 173 15.11 -19.25 1.37
CA PRO A 173 15.18 -17.94 0.74
C PRO A 173 14.05 -17.66 -0.26
N GLU A 174 13.65 -18.66 -1.04
CA GLU A 174 12.56 -18.57 -2.01
C GLU A 174 11.18 -18.39 -1.35
N ASP A 175 10.92 -19.11 -0.25
CA ASP A 175 9.68 -18.98 0.51
C ASP A 175 9.61 -17.59 1.16
N LYS A 176 10.73 -17.11 1.74
CA LYS A 176 10.84 -15.75 2.28
C LYS A 176 10.56 -14.72 1.20
N LYS A 177 11.17 -14.88 0.02
CA LYS A 177 10.97 -13.98 -1.12
C LYS A 177 9.50 -13.89 -1.50
N ALA A 178 8.82 -15.02 -1.62
CA ALA A 178 7.41 -15.06 -1.99
C ALA A 178 6.53 -14.36 -0.95
N ILE A 179 6.69 -14.69 0.34
CA ILE A 179 5.89 -14.10 1.43
C ILE A 179 6.15 -12.59 1.54
N LEU A 180 7.42 -12.17 1.47
CA LEU A 180 7.80 -10.76 1.60
C LEU A 180 7.41 -9.93 0.36
N THR A 181 7.37 -10.54 -0.82
CA THR A 181 6.80 -9.91 -2.04
C THR A 181 5.29 -9.71 -1.88
N LEU A 182 4.56 -10.75 -1.46
CA LEU A 182 3.11 -10.69 -1.25
C LEU A 182 2.75 -9.61 -0.22
N THR A 183 3.42 -9.60 0.92
CA THR A 183 3.16 -8.66 2.02
C THR A 183 3.47 -7.22 1.62
N SER A 184 4.55 -6.97 0.87
CA SER A 184 4.84 -5.65 0.31
C SER A 184 3.73 -5.18 -0.64
N ILE A 185 3.35 -5.99 -1.64
CA ILE A 185 2.25 -5.66 -2.57
C ILE A 185 0.95 -5.40 -1.81
N THR A 186 0.62 -6.25 -0.84
CA THR A 186 -0.57 -6.11 0.01
C THR A 186 -0.59 -4.77 0.75
N ARG A 187 0.55 -4.33 1.29
CA ARG A 187 0.68 -3.10 2.07
C ARG A 187 0.54 -1.84 1.23
N TYR A 188 1.15 -1.85 0.04
CA TYR A 188 1.02 -0.77 -0.93
C TYR A 188 -0.39 -0.72 -1.53
N SER A 189 -0.96 -1.86 -1.89
CA SER A 189 -2.32 -1.97 -2.40
C SER A 189 -3.36 -1.45 -1.38
N SER A 190 -3.20 -1.81 -0.10
CA SER A 190 -4.07 -1.31 0.98
C SER A 190 -3.97 0.21 1.16
N TYR A 191 -2.76 0.77 1.00
CA TYR A 191 -2.55 2.22 1.04
C TYR A 191 -3.19 2.92 -0.16
N PHE A 192 -3.07 2.32 -1.34
CA PHE A 192 -3.67 2.82 -2.58
C PHE A 192 -5.20 2.84 -2.47
N ALA A 193 -5.82 1.76 -2.01
CA ALA A 193 -7.25 1.66 -1.72
C ALA A 193 -7.73 2.79 -0.80
N LYS A 194 -7.03 3.04 0.32
CA LYS A 194 -7.32 4.16 1.24
C LYS A 194 -7.28 5.52 0.52
N LYS A 195 -6.27 5.74 -0.33
CA LYS A 195 -6.13 6.98 -1.11
C LYS A 195 -7.27 7.17 -2.11
N GLN A 196 -7.68 6.12 -2.83
CA GLN A 196 -8.76 6.23 -3.82
C GLN A 196 -10.11 6.50 -3.14
N LYS A 197 -10.42 5.83 -2.02
CA LYS A 197 -11.66 6.04 -1.25
C LYS A 197 -11.85 7.48 -0.74
N GLN A 198 -10.78 8.28 -0.63
CA GLN A 198 -10.85 9.67 -0.21
C GLN A 198 -11.17 10.65 -1.36
N LYS A 199 -11.15 10.20 -2.61
CA LYS A 199 -11.38 11.07 -3.77
C LYS A 199 -12.89 11.21 -4.05
N PRO A 200 -13.42 12.42 -4.29
CA PRO A 200 -14.87 12.69 -4.41
C PRO A 200 -15.61 12.01 -5.57
N ARG A 201 -14.91 11.24 -6.41
CA ARG A 201 -15.43 10.71 -7.68
C ARG A 201 -14.98 9.29 -8.02
N ASP A 202 -14.23 8.63 -7.14
CA ASP A 202 -13.53 7.41 -7.53
C ASP A 202 -14.09 6.14 -6.90
N ARG A 203 -13.87 5.09 -7.70
CA ARG A 203 -14.24 3.68 -7.54
C ARG A 203 -13.91 3.21 -6.14
N ASP A 204 -14.77 2.36 -5.58
CA ASP A 204 -14.53 1.67 -4.31
C ASP A 204 -13.38 0.68 -4.48
N TRP A 205 -12.13 1.17 -4.58
CA TRP A 205 -10.96 0.32 -4.72
C TRP A 205 -10.76 -0.45 -3.42
N ASP A 206 -10.99 -1.76 -3.47
CA ASP A 206 -10.80 -2.65 -2.33
C ASP A 206 -9.78 -3.74 -2.64
N VAL A 207 -9.21 -4.29 -1.57
CA VAL A 207 -8.26 -5.41 -1.63
C VAL A 207 -8.98 -6.66 -1.17
N SER A 208 -9.28 -7.56 -2.10
CA SER A 208 -10.00 -8.80 -1.81
C SER A 208 -9.06 -9.98 -1.55
N VAL A 209 -9.59 -11.05 -0.94
CA VAL A 209 -8.88 -12.33 -0.84
C VAL A 209 -8.44 -12.84 -2.22
N GLY A 210 -9.28 -12.69 -3.25
CA GLY A 210 -8.95 -13.12 -4.61
C GLY A 210 -7.74 -12.37 -5.18
N CYS A 211 -7.58 -11.09 -4.84
CA CYS A 211 -6.43 -10.30 -5.24
C CYS A 211 -5.14 -10.78 -4.59
N LEU A 212 -5.20 -11.03 -3.28
CA LEU A 212 -4.06 -11.55 -2.53
C LEU A 212 -3.67 -12.97 -2.97
N VAL A 213 -4.66 -13.80 -3.35
CA VAL A 213 -4.41 -15.13 -3.92
C VAL A 213 -3.81 -15.03 -5.33
N ALA A 214 -4.25 -14.08 -6.16
CA ALA A 214 -3.64 -13.83 -7.47
C ALA A 214 -2.17 -13.40 -7.32
N CYS A 215 -1.89 -12.53 -6.34
CA CYS A 215 -0.52 -12.15 -5.97
C CYS A 215 0.28 -13.39 -5.52
N LEU A 216 -0.25 -14.19 -4.59
CA LEU A 216 0.40 -15.42 -4.10
C LEU A 216 0.72 -16.38 -5.25
N SER A 217 -0.24 -16.65 -6.14
CA SER A 217 -0.02 -17.47 -7.35
C SER A 217 1.00 -16.85 -8.32
N GLY A 218 1.16 -15.54 -8.33
CA GLY A 218 2.22 -14.89 -9.09
C GLY A 218 3.59 -15.08 -8.45
N THR A 219 3.68 -15.06 -7.11
CA THR A 219 4.97 -15.25 -6.41
C THR A 219 5.60 -16.62 -6.61
N THR A 220 4.81 -17.64 -6.97
CA THR A 220 5.32 -18.98 -7.34
C THR A 220 5.95 -19.00 -8.74
N GLU A 221 5.76 -17.94 -9.54
CA GLU A 221 6.25 -17.83 -10.91
C GLU A 221 7.36 -16.77 -10.98
N SER A 222 7.08 -15.52 -10.59
CA SER A 222 8.07 -14.45 -10.44
C SER A 222 7.51 -13.24 -9.69
N THR A 223 8.39 -12.39 -9.15
CA THR A 223 7.97 -11.12 -8.51
C THR A 223 7.21 -10.21 -9.49
N GLN A 224 7.63 -10.18 -10.75
CA GLN A 224 6.95 -9.42 -11.82
C GLN A 224 5.52 -9.92 -12.05
N ARG A 225 5.31 -11.24 -12.05
CA ARG A 225 3.97 -11.82 -12.21
C ARG A 225 3.11 -11.67 -10.96
N ALA A 226 3.70 -11.66 -9.77
CA ALA A 226 2.97 -11.28 -8.55
C ALA A 226 2.37 -9.87 -8.68
N VAL A 227 3.17 -8.90 -9.16
CA VAL A 227 2.72 -7.53 -9.40
C VAL A 227 1.57 -7.48 -10.42
N THR A 228 1.76 -8.04 -11.61
CA THR A 228 0.73 -7.91 -12.68
C THR A 228 -0.53 -8.72 -12.39
N LYS A 229 -0.42 -9.93 -11.83
CA LYS A 229 -1.59 -10.72 -11.43
C LYS A 229 -2.39 -10.01 -10.32
N SER A 230 -1.72 -9.43 -9.32
CA SER A 230 -2.38 -8.66 -8.26
C SER A 230 -3.13 -7.48 -8.87
N LEU A 231 -2.45 -6.66 -9.68
CA LEU A 231 -3.05 -5.44 -10.22
C LEU A 231 -4.24 -5.72 -11.15
N VAL A 232 -4.12 -6.67 -12.08
CA VAL A 232 -5.26 -7.02 -12.96
C VAL A 232 -6.43 -7.54 -12.14
N SER A 233 -6.17 -8.36 -11.11
CA SER A 233 -7.24 -8.86 -10.25
C SER A 233 -7.92 -7.75 -9.46
N GLU A 234 -7.18 -6.75 -8.97
CA GLU A 234 -7.72 -5.57 -8.28
C GLU A 234 -8.55 -4.70 -9.21
N ILE A 235 -8.09 -4.46 -10.44
CA ILE A 235 -8.87 -3.69 -11.42
C ILE A 235 -10.19 -4.43 -11.71
N LEU A 236 -10.15 -5.74 -11.94
CA LEU A 236 -11.33 -6.53 -12.29
C LEU A 236 -12.42 -6.56 -11.22
N ILE A 237 -12.07 -6.40 -9.95
CA ILE A 237 -13.07 -6.40 -8.86
C ILE A 237 -13.64 -5.00 -8.59
N ASN A 238 -12.95 -3.95 -9.05
CA ASN A 238 -13.26 -2.56 -8.76
C ASN A 238 -13.80 -1.79 -9.99
N GLU A 239 -13.95 -2.47 -11.13
CA GLU A 239 -14.64 -2.02 -12.37
C GLU A 239 -15.96 -2.76 -12.58
#